data_AF-A0A968XKZ4-F1
#
_entry.id   AF-A0A968XKZ4-F1
#
_cell.length_a   1.000
_cell.length_b   1.000
_cell.length_c   1.000
_cell.angle_alpha   90.00
_cell.angle_beta   90.00
_cell.angle_gamma   90.00
#
_symmetry.space_group_name_H-M   'P 1'
#
loop_
_entity.id
_entity.type
_entity.pdbx_description
1 polymer ?
#
loop_
_entity_poly.entity_id
_entity_poly.type
_entity_poly.pdbx_seq_one_letter_code
_entity_poly.pdbx_strand_id
1 'polypeptide(L)'
;MSWLKNLFGGNDGDLPPAPSLPPLHEQLKSYPPNIPPFACAQSALTPAKQDANLVHLLDSREERLTLITGLLKQNGVDVMAMLDASAPIDAIVNVTGRIDDWLKEQSGSLAMILPPVQGTEVFTLYQKSDRAGDDIVFTLAADLALLEGEALRLRDPRFSWQVNRAKHLTRTFHAKRPCLIRPAEQDEDKDHILDFDFAVVDILYDRISGRPALRHYGKILHNIITFGR
;
A
#
# COMPACT_ATOMS: atom_id res chain seq x y z
N MET A 1 -20.93 -52.51 22.72
CA MET A 1 -20.28 -51.20 22.46
C MET A 1 -20.70 -50.66 21.08
N SER A 2 -21.94 -50.17 20.93
CA SER A 2 -22.40 -49.56 19.66
C SER A 2 -23.67 -48.73 19.86
N TRP A 3 -23.60 -47.70 20.70
CA TRP A 3 -24.71 -46.74 20.85
C TRP A 3 -24.27 -45.26 20.82
N LEU A 4 -22.95 -45.00 20.79
CA LEU A 4 -22.38 -43.63 20.76
C LEU A 4 -22.13 -43.09 19.34
N LYS A 5 -22.37 -43.86 18.28
CA LYS A 5 -22.19 -43.37 16.89
C LYS A 5 -23.36 -42.55 16.32
N ASN A 6 -24.49 -42.48 17.01
CA ASN A 6 -25.69 -41.79 16.52
C ASN A 6 -25.92 -40.39 17.11
N LEU A 7 -25.03 -39.88 17.97
CA LEU A 7 -25.14 -38.51 18.50
C LEU A 7 -24.43 -37.46 17.62
N PHE A 8 -23.59 -37.90 16.68
CA PHE A 8 -22.87 -37.01 15.75
C PHE A 8 -23.02 -37.46 14.29
N GLY A 9 -24.12 -38.15 13.96
CA GLY A 9 -24.48 -38.54 12.59
C GLY A 9 -24.99 -37.36 11.75
N GLY A 10 -24.27 -36.23 11.77
CA GLY A 10 -24.45 -35.16 10.80
C GLY A 10 -23.57 -35.47 9.59
N ASN A 11 -24.15 -35.53 8.41
CA ASN A 11 -23.40 -35.49 7.15
C ASN A 11 -22.36 -34.35 7.24
N ASP A 12 -21.09 -34.64 6.98
CA ASP A 12 -20.05 -33.62 6.72
C ASP A 12 -20.37 -32.74 5.49
N GLY A 13 -21.54 -32.93 4.85
CA GLY A 13 -22.01 -32.22 3.67
C GLY A 13 -22.92 -31.01 3.92
N ASP A 14 -23.34 -30.73 5.17
CA ASP A 14 -24.32 -29.65 5.46
C ASP A 14 -23.81 -28.58 6.44
N LEU A 15 -22.49 -28.39 6.56
CA LEU A 15 -22.00 -27.16 7.18
C LEU A 15 -22.34 -25.99 6.25
N PRO A 16 -23.10 -24.98 6.73
CA PRO A 16 -23.36 -23.80 5.92
C PRO A 16 -22.01 -23.20 5.49
N PRO A 17 -21.89 -22.74 4.23
CA PRO A 17 -20.66 -22.09 3.78
C PRO A 17 -20.32 -20.97 4.76
N ALA A 18 -19.03 -20.85 5.09
CA ALA A 18 -18.57 -19.75 5.92
C ALA A 18 -19.12 -18.44 5.35
N PRO A 19 -19.64 -17.53 6.19
CA PRO A 19 -20.23 -16.28 5.70
C PRO A 19 -19.20 -15.56 4.83
N SER A 20 -19.60 -15.23 3.60
CA SER A 20 -18.76 -14.46 2.70
C SER A 20 -18.48 -13.09 3.32
N LEU A 21 -17.22 -12.65 3.25
CA LEU A 21 -16.84 -11.31 3.72
C LEU A 21 -17.63 -10.24 2.95
N PRO A 22 -17.93 -9.10 3.59
CA PRO A 22 -18.51 -7.97 2.89
C PRO A 22 -17.57 -7.47 1.79
N PRO A 23 -18.07 -6.85 0.71
CA PRO A 23 -17.22 -6.24 -0.32
C PRO A 23 -16.22 -5.24 0.26
N LEU A 24 -15.04 -5.09 -0.37
CA LEU A 24 -13.99 -4.19 0.14
C LEU A 24 -14.46 -2.76 0.44
N HIS A 25 -15.29 -2.13 -0.39
CA HIS A 25 -15.78 -0.78 -0.11
C HIS A 25 -16.59 -0.67 1.19
N GLU A 26 -17.32 -1.73 1.58
CA GLU A 26 -18.02 -1.80 2.87
C GLU A 26 -17.04 -2.01 4.02
N GLN A 27 -16.02 -2.86 3.83
CA GLN A 27 -14.94 -3.04 4.82
C GLN A 27 -14.21 -1.71 5.08
N LEU A 28 -13.99 -0.91 4.03
CA LEU A 28 -13.28 0.37 4.15
C LEU A 28 -14.06 1.43 4.94
N LYS A 29 -15.39 1.34 5.07
CA LYS A 29 -16.16 2.31 5.87
C LYS A 29 -15.77 2.35 7.34
N SER A 30 -15.28 1.24 7.88
CA SER A 30 -14.77 1.15 9.27
C SER A 30 -13.25 1.22 9.35
N TYR A 31 -12.55 1.36 8.21
CA TYR A 31 -11.10 1.43 8.19
C TYR A 31 -10.61 2.80 8.70
N PRO A 32 -9.70 2.86 9.68
CA PRO A 32 -9.27 4.14 10.24
C PRO A 32 -8.54 5.00 9.20
N PRO A 33 -8.93 6.26 8.99
CA PRO A 33 -8.24 7.18 8.07
C PRO A 33 -6.74 7.37 8.42
N ASN A 34 -5.90 7.49 7.40
CA ASN A 34 -4.47 7.83 7.53
C ASN A 34 -4.21 9.24 6.99
N ILE A 35 -4.58 10.24 7.78
CA ILE A 35 -4.55 11.65 7.37
C ILE A 35 -3.22 12.28 7.80
N PRO A 36 -2.37 12.74 6.87
CA PRO A 36 -1.18 13.49 7.25
C PRO A 36 -1.59 14.85 7.84
N PRO A 37 -0.87 15.39 8.82
CA PRO A 37 -1.23 16.67 9.46
C PRO A 37 -1.28 17.84 8.46
N PHE A 38 -0.58 17.72 7.32
CA PHE A 38 -0.61 18.70 6.24
C PHE A 38 -0.88 18.06 4.87
N ALA A 39 -2.16 17.71 4.62
CA ALA A 39 -2.70 17.32 3.32
C ALA A 39 -2.94 18.56 2.43
N CYS A 40 -1.89 19.08 1.80
CA CYS A 40 -2.01 20.22 0.88
C CYS A 40 -1.11 20.07 -0.34
N ALA A 41 -1.29 20.93 -1.35
CA ALA A 41 -0.42 20.94 -2.52
C ALA A 41 1.05 21.16 -2.15
N GLN A 42 1.97 20.61 -2.95
CA GLN A 42 3.41 20.71 -2.73
C GLN A 42 3.91 22.17 -2.58
N SER A 43 3.31 23.11 -3.32
CA SER A 43 3.66 24.53 -3.23
C SER A 43 3.41 25.12 -1.84
N ALA A 44 2.47 24.56 -1.06
CA ALA A 44 2.10 25.01 0.28
C ALA A 44 2.85 24.29 1.42
N LEU A 45 3.68 23.28 1.11
CA LEU A 45 4.51 22.56 2.10
C LEU A 45 5.80 23.34 2.42
N THR A 46 5.80 24.02 3.56
CA THR A 46 7.01 24.58 4.19
C THR A 46 7.88 23.45 4.77
N PRO A 47 9.19 23.68 5.01
CA PRO A 47 10.05 22.66 5.61
C PRO A 47 9.47 22.04 6.89
N ALA A 48 8.97 22.86 7.82
CA ALA A 48 8.34 22.38 9.05
C ALA A 48 7.12 21.47 8.81
N LYS A 49 6.27 21.80 7.82
CA LYS A 49 5.12 20.95 7.45
C LYS A 49 5.57 19.62 6.84
N GLN A 50 6.67 19.64 6.09
CA GLN A 50 7.25 18.41 5.51
C GLN A 50 7.76 17.50 6.61
N ASP A 51 8.51 18.04 7.57
CA ASP A 51 9.04 17.28 8.70
C ASP A 51 7.92 16.73 9.58
N ALA A 52 6.88 17.51 9.85
CA ALA A 52 5.71 17.04 10.58
C ALA A 52 4.98 15.89 9.87
N ASN A 53 4.85 15.94 8.54
CA ASN A 53 4.29 14.82 7.78
C ASN A 53 5.18 13.57 7.84
N LEU A 54 6.52 13.71 7.84
CA LEU A 54 7.43 12.59 8.02
C LEU A 54 7.34 11.99 9.42
N VAL A 55 7.31 12.84 10.47
CA VAL A 55 7.14 12.40 11.86
C VAL A 55 5.83 11.62 12.01
N HIS A 56 4.72 12.14 11.47
CA HIS A 56 3.44 11.43 11.48
C HIS A 56 3.52 10.04 10.82
N LEU A 57 4.18 9.93 9.66
CA LEU A 57 4.38 8.64 9.00
C LEU A 57 5.18 7.67 9.87
N LEU A 58 6.26 8.15 10.50
CA LEU A 58 7.13 7.31 11.34
C LEU A 58 6.43 6.87 12.63
N ASP A 59 5.69 7.79 13.28
CA ASP A 59 5.00 7.55 14.55
C ASP A 59 3.81 6.60 14.38
N SER A 60 3.07 6.70 13.27
CA SER A 60 1.91 5.84 12.99
C SER A 60 2.27 4.52 12.31
N ARG A 61 3.51 4.33 11.87
CA ARG A 61 3.93 3.24 10.97
C ARG A 61 3.50 1.85 11.44
N GLU A 62 3.79 1.50 12.69
CA GLU A 62 3.54 0.15 13.21
C GLU A 62 2.04 -0.15 13.27
N GLU A 63 1.25 0.82 13.72
CA GLU A 63 -0.21 0.74 13.73
C GLU A 63 -0.74 0.57 12.30
N ARG A 64 -0.29 1.41 11.35
CA ARG A 64 -0.73 1.33 9.95
C ARG A 64 -0.39 -0.01 9.31
N LEU A 65 0.83 -0.54 9.54
CA LEU A 65 1.21 -1.87 9.09
C LEU A 65 0.30 -2.96 9.68
N THR A 66 -0.04 -2.85 10.96
CA THR A 66 -0.96 -3.79 11.63
C THR A 66 -2.36 -3.76 11.00
N LEU A 67 -2.86 -2.56 10.67
CA LEU A 67 -4.16 -2.40 10.02
C LEU A 67 -4.20 -3.01 8.62
N ILE A 68 -3.21 -2.71 7.77
CA ILE A 68 -3.19 -3.24 6.38
C ILE A 68 -2.91 -4.75 6.35
N THR A 69 -2.02 -5.25 7.19
CA THR A 69 -1.76 -6.70 7.31
C THR A 69 -3.01 -7.43 7.81
N GLY A 70 -3.74 -6.85 8.76
CA GLY A 70 -5.02 -7.37 9.25
C GLY A 70 -6.09 -7.42 8.16
N LEU A 71 -6.26 -6.32 7.40
CA LEU A 71 -7.21 -6.24 6.29
C LEU A 71 -6.88 -7.28 5.19
N LEU A 72 -5.62 -7.36 4.76
CA LEU A 72 -5.18 -8.31 3.74
C LEU A 72 -5.37 -9.75 4.21
N LYS A 73 -5.03 -10.06 5.46
CA LYS A 73 -5.21 -11.39 6.05
C LYS A 73 -6.68 -11.80 6.12
N GLN A 74 -7.58 -10.88 6.49
CA GLN A 74 -9.02 -11.14 6.46
C GLN A 74 -9.47 -11.54 5.05
N ASN A 75 -8.92 -10.90 4.02
CA ASN A 75 -9.18 -11.21 2.63
C ASN A 75 -8.30 -12.35 2.06
N GLY A 76 -7.70 -13.18 2.93
CA GLY A 76 -6.96 -14.38 2.52
C GLY A 76 -5.56 -14.11 1.95
N VAL A 77 -5.01 -12.91 2.10
CA VAL A 77 -3.66 -12.54 1.65
C VAL A 77 -2.74 -12.41 2.87
N ASP A 78 -1.86 -13.40 3.07
CA ASP A 78 -0.83 -13.36 4.11
C ASP A 78 0.41 -12.63 3.59
N VAL A 79 0.75 -11.51 4.24
CA VAL A 79 1.86 -10.64 3.86
C VAL A 79 3.05 -10.69 4.82
N MET A 80 3.06 -11.60 5.79
CA MET A 80 4.13 -11.61 6.80
C MET A 80 5.53 -11.78 6.19
N ALA A 81 5.65 -12.50 5.08
CA ALA A 81 6.92 -12.62 4.36
C ALA A 81 7.46 -11.27 3.84
N MET A 82 6.60 -10.29 3.54
CA MET A 82 7.06 -8.94 3.18
C MET A 82 7.72 -8.21 4.37
N LEU A 83 7.28 -8.49 5.59
CA LEU A 83 7.77 -7.84 6.81
C LEU A 83 8.86 -8.65 7.55
N ASP A 84 9.23 -9.81 7.03
CA ASP A 84 10.34 -10.61 7.52
C ASP A 84 11.60 -10.31 6.70
N ALA A 85 12.58 -9.66 7.33
CA ALA A 85 13.87 -9.32 6.72
C ALA A 85 14.66 -10.56 6.24
N SER A 86 14.38 -11.73 6.79
CA SER A 86 15.02 -13.01 6.43
C SER A 86 14.27 -13.79 5.36
N ALA A 87 13.06 -13.37 4.98
CA ALA A 87 12.27 -14.10 3.99
C ALA A 87 12.96 -14.09 2.61
N PRO A 88 12.97 -15.24 1.91
CA PRO A 88 13.59 -15.35 0.59
C PRO A 88 12.86 -14.50 -0.45
N ILE A 89 13.60 -14.04 -1.46
CA ILE A 89 13.08 -13.14 -2.51
C ILE A 89 11.83 -13.71 -3.19
N ASP A 90 11.83 -15.00 -3.52
CA ASP A 90 10.69 -15.67 -4.17
C ASP A 90 9.41 -15.63 -3.32
N ALA A 91 9.53 -15.67 -1.99
CA ALA A 91 8.37 -15.56 -1.10
C ALA A 91 7.76 -14.15 -1.16
N ILE A 92 8.59 -13.12 -1.25
CA ILE A 92 8.15 -11.73 -1.41
C ILE A 92 7.46 -11.56 -2.75
N VAL A 93 8.09 -12.02 -3.83
CA VAL A 93 7.54 -11.94 -5.19
C VAL A 93 6.16 -12.60 -5.23
N ASN A 94 6.05 -13.80 -4.65
CA ASN A 94 4.76 -14.50 -4.52
C ASN A 94 3.72 -13.67 -3.75
N VAL A 95 4.07 -13.10 -2.59
CA VAL A 95 3.15 -12.25 -1.83
C VAL A 95 2.73 -11.00 -2.61
N THR A 96 3.66 -10.30 -3.27
CA THR A 96 3.32 -9.13 -4.07
C THR A 96 2.41 -9.47 -5.25
N GLY A 97 2.59 -10.63 -5.87
CA GLY A 97 1.68 -11.16 -6.88
C GLY A 97 0.27 -11.41 -6.32
N ARG A 98 0.17 -12.02 -5.14
CA ARG A 98 -1.12 -12.23 -4.45
C ARG A 98 -1.83 -10.93 -4.09
N ILE A 99 -1.10 -9.88 -3.69
CA ILE A 99 -1.67 -8.55 -3.46
C ILE A 99 -2.17 -7.97 -4.78
N ASP A 100 -1.40 -8.06 -5.87
CA ASP A 100 -1.81 -7.57 -7.20
C ASP A 100 -3.07 -8.28 -7.70
N ASP A 101 -3.17 -9.59 -7.50
CA ASP A 101 -4.34 -10.38 -7.87
C ASP A 101 -5.55 -10.03 -7.01
N TRP A 102 -5.38 -9.91 -5.70
CA TRP A 102 -6.43 -9.42 -4.80
C TRP A 102 -6.93 -8.03 -5.22
N LEU A 103 -6.04 -7.09 -5.56
CA LEU A 103 -6.44 -5.77 -6.05
C LEU A 103 -7.25 -5.84 -7.36
N LYS A 104 -6.94 -6.79 -8.26
CA LYS A 104 -7.74 -7.02 -9.49
C LYS A 104 -9.13 -7.52 -9.14
N GLU A 105 -9.25 -8.49 -8.24
CA GLU A 105 -10.53 -9.05 -7.78
C GLU A 105 -11.40 -7.97 -7.12
N GLN A 106 -10.79 -7.04 -6.38
CA GLN A 106 -11.49 -5.95 -5.69
C GLN A 106 -11.80 -4.74 -6.58
N SER A 107 -11.38 -4.72 -7.85
CA SER A 107 -11.52 -3.57 -8.75
C SER A 107 -12.97 -3.06 -8.86
N GLY A 108 -13.94 -3.97 -9.01
CA GLY A 108 -15.37 -3.61 -9.06
C GLY A 108 -15.87 -3.01 -7.75
N SER A 109 -15.37 -3.49 -6.61
CA SER A 109 -15.71 -2.96 -5.29
C SER A 109 -15.13 -1.56 -5.08
N LEU A 110 -13.85 -1.37 -5.42
CA LEU A 110 -13.17 -0.08 -5.30
C LEU A 110 -13.72 0.97 -6.28
N ALA A 111 -14.20 0.55 -7.46
CA ALA A 111 -14.88 1.42 -8.43
C ALA A 111 -16.13 2.11 -7.86
N MET A 112 -16.74 1.57 -6.81
CA MET A 112 -17.94 2.14 -6.19
C MET A 112 -17.65 3.38 -5.32
N ILE A 113 -16.41 3.55 -4.87
CA ILE A 113 -16.02 4.64 -3.96
C ILE A 113 -14.95 5.58 -4.54
N LEU A 114 -14.34 5.23 -5.67
CA LEU A 114 -13.36 6.09 -6.32
C LEU A 114 -14.01 7.13 -7.24
N PRO A 115 -13.58 8.40 -7.19
CA PRO A 115 -14.02 9.41 -8.14
C PRO A 115 -13.50 9.09 -9.55
N PRO A 116 -14.32 9.32 -10.60
CA PRO A 116 -14.00 8.96 -11.99
C PRO A 116 -13.05 9.97 -12.64
N VAL A 117 -11.83 10.11 -12.10
CA VAL A 117 -10.78 10.97 -12.66
C VAL A 117 -9.67 10.14 -13.32
N GLN A 118 -8.88 10.78 -14.19
CA GLN A 118 -7.83 10.10 -14.95
C GLN A 118 -6.50 10.85 -14.96
N GLY A 119 -5.43 10.11 -15.22
CA GLY A 119 -4.09 10.66 -15.41
C GLY A 119 -3.60 11.46 -14.19
N THR A 120 -3.09 12.66 -14.44
CA THR A 120 -2.49 13.49 -13.39
C THR A 120 -3.49 14.09 -12.40
N GLU A 121 -4.79 14.09 -12.73
CA GLU A 121 -5.84 14.60 -11.83
C GLU A 121 -5.98 13.73 -10.59
N VAL A 122 -5.75 12.42 -10.73
CA VAL A 122 -5.74 11.44 -9.64
C VAL A 122 -4.80 11.88 -8.52
N PHE A 123 -3.57 12.26 -8.85
CA PHE A 123 -2.59 12.69 -7.85
C PHE A 123 -2.98 14.02 -7.22
N THR A 124 -3.64 14.90 -7.97
CA THR A 124 -4.16 16.15 -7.41
C THR A 124 -5.26 15.89 -6.40
N LEU A 125 -6.15 14.91 -6.65
CA LEU A 125 -7.14 14.46 -5.67
C LEU A 125 -6.46 13.85 -4.45
N TYR A 126 -5.56 12.88 -4.64
CA TYR A 126 -4.82 12.23 -3.56
C TYR A 126 -4.12 13.25 -2.64
N GLN A 127 -3.50 14.29 -3.20
CA GLN A 127 -2.78 15.31 -2.43
C GLN A 127 -3.68 16.26 -1.62
N LYS A 128 -4.93 16.44 -2.06
CA LYS A 128 -5.92 17.32 -1.42
C LYS A 128 -6.92 16.56 -0.54
N SER A 129 -6.90 15.24 -0.66
CA SER A 129 -7.79 14.32 0.04
C SER A 129 -7.59 14.40 1.54
N ASP A 130 -8.70 14.33 2.27
CA ASP A 130 -8.70 14.09 3.72
C ASP A 130 -8.57 12.60 4.06
N ARG A 131 -8.54 11.72 3.04
CA ARG A 131 -8.36 10.26 3.12
C ARG A 131 -9.37 9.58 4.04
N ALA A 132 -10.56 10.16 4.21
CA ALA A 132 -11.65 9.68 5.03
C ALA A 132 -12.97 9.63 4.23
N GLY A 133 -13.99 8.97 4.77
CA GLY A 133 -15.30 8.90 4.08
C GLY A 133 -15.18 8.34 2.67
N ASP A 134 -15.62 9.12 1.67
CA ASP A 134 -15.56 8.74 0.25
C ASP A 134 -14.11 8.60 -0.27
N ASP A 135 -13.16 9.29 0.36
CA ASP A 135 -11.74 9.32 0.01
C ASP A 135 -10.92 8.21 0.70
N ILE A 136 -11.56 7.32 1.46
CA ILE A 136 -10.88 6.30 2.30
C ILE A 136 -9.98 5.35 1.51
N VAL A 137 -10.25 5.17 0.22
CA VAL A 137 -9.40 4.41 -0.70
C VAL A 137 -7.97 4.97 -0.81
N PHE A 138 -7.78 6.27 -0.59
CA PHE A 138 -6.45 6.87 -0.54
C PHE A 138 -5.69 6.55 0.75
N THR A 139 -6.41 6.23 1.84
CA THR A 139 -5.81 5.63 3.03
C THR A 139 -5.31 4.22 2.72
N LEU A 140 -6.12 3.39 2.04
CA LEU A 140 -5.68 2.06 1.60
C LEU A 140 -4.43 2.14 0.71
N ALA A 141 -4.41 3.09 -0.24
CA ALA A 141 -3.26 3.33 -1.10
C ALA A 141 -1.98 3.66 -0.30
N ALA A 142 -2.09 4.56 0.68
CA ALA A 142 -0.98 4.97 1.53
C ALA A 142 -0.43 3.81 2.38
N ASP A 143 -1.30 2.95 2.92
CA ASP A 143 -0.84 1.83 3.74
C ASP A 143 -0.25 0.69 2.91
N LEU A 144 -0.75 0.46 1.69
CA LEU A 144 -0.13 -0.47 0.74
C LEU A 144 1.25 0.03 0.29
N ALA A 145 1.39 1.35 0.09
CA ALA A 145 2.67 1.99 -0.20
C ALA A 145 3.65 1.86 0.97
N LEU A 146 3.16 2.06 2.20
CA LEU A 146 3.94 1.85 3.43
C LEU A 146 4.40 0.40 3.56
N LEU A 147 3.53 -0.57 3.30
CA LEU A 147 3.87 -2.00 3.31
C LEU A 147 5.00 -2.33 2.31
N GLU A 148 4.91 -1.84 1.07
CA GLU A 148 5.94 -2.07 0.05
C GLU A 148 7.26 -1.38 0.43
N GLY A 149 7.19 -0.13 0.88
CA GLY A 149 8.36 0.64 1.30
C GLY A 149 9.07 0.04 2.52
N GLU A 150 8.33 -0.46 3.50
CA GLU A 150 8.90 -1.15 4.66
C GLU A 150 9.50 -2.50 4.29
N ALA A 151 8.87 -3.25 3.37
CA ALA A 151 9.46 -4.47 2.85
C ALA A 151 10.83 -4.24 2.19
N LEU A 152 11.00 -3.13 1.47
CA LEU A 152 12.30 -2.75 0.90
C LEU A 152 13.27 -2.32 1.99
N ARG A 153 12.86 -1.41 2.88
CA ARG A 153 13.70 -0.86 3.96
C ARG A 153 14.28 -1.94 4.86
N LEU A 154 13.51 -3.00 5.15
CA LEU A 154 13.96 -4.13 5.97
C LEU A 154 15.06 -4.96 5.30
N ARG A 155 15.19 -4.90 3.98
CA ARG A 155 16.12 -5.72 3.18
C ARG A 155 17.34 -4.96 2.73
N ASP A 156 17.16 -3.69 2.41
CA ASP A 156 18.25 -2.78 2.11
C ASP A 156 18.25 -1.63 3.12
N PRO A 157 19.07 -1.72 4.18
CA PRO A 157 19.10 -0.73 5.25
C PRO A 157 19.67 0.63 4.80
N ARG A 158 20.20 0.74 3.57
CA ARG A 158 20.60 2.03 3.00
C ARG A 158 19.39 2.90 2.68
N PHE A 159 18.23 2.29 2.47
CA PHE A 159 16.97 3.00 2.30
C PHE A 159 16.42 3.44 3.65
N SER A 160 15.90 4.67 3.71
CA SER A 160 15.26 5.22 4.90
C SER A 160 14.15 6.19 4.50
N TRP A 161 13.11 6.30 5.34
CA TRP A 161 12.06 7.28 5.13
C TRP A 161 12.58 8.68 5.39
N GLN A 162 12.50 9.54 4.38
CA GLN A 162 13.00 10.90 4.42
C GLN A 162 12.09 11.81 3.60
N VAL A 163 12.17 13.12 3.84
CA VAL A 163 11.51 14.08 2.96
C VAL A 163 12.33 14.24 1.68
N ASN A 164 11.70 14.05 0.52
CA ASN A 164 12.34 14.37 -0.75
C ASN A 164 12.55 15.88 -0.90
N ARG A 165 13.81 16.30 -0.79
CA ARG A 165 14.24 17.70 -0.99
C ARG A 165 15.15 17.88 -2.20
N ALA A 166 15.18 16.89 -3.11
CA ALA A 166 16.04 16.93 -4.28
C ALA A 166 15.67 18.11 -5.20
N LYS A 167 16.64 19.01 -5.43
CA LYS A 167 16.43 20.23 -6.21
C LYS A 167 15.99 19.95 -7.65
N HIS A 168 16.49 18.86 -8.23
CA HIS A 168 16.18 18.45 -9.61
C HIS A 168 14.78 17.84 -9.79
N LEU A 169 14.08 17.51 -8.69
CA LEU A 169 12.73 16.92 -8.70
C LEU A 169 11.65 17.88 -8.22
N THR A 170 11.97 19.17 -8.07
CA THR A 170 11.05 20.18 -7.48
C THR A 170 9.71 20.33 -8.19
N ARG A 171 9.57 19.87 -9.44
CA ARG A 171 8.32 19.90 -10.22
C ARG A 171 7.57 18.56 -10.26
N THR A 172 8.03 17.57 -9.51
CA THR A 172 7.40 16.25 -9.45
C THR A 172 6.39 16.16 -8.31
N PHE A 173 5.39 15.28 -8.44
CA PHE A 173 4.35 15.08 -7.42
C PHE A 173 4.90 14.60 -6.06
N HIS A 174 6.08 13.98 -6.06
CA HIS A 174 6.74 13.41 -4.90
C HIS A 174 7.70 14.36 -4.19
N ALA A 175 7.96 15.55 -4.75
CA ALA A 175 8.84 16.49 -4.07
C ALA A 175 8.17 17.07 -2.81
N LYS A 176 8.99 17.29 -1.78
CA LYS A 176 8.58 17.73 -0.43
C LYS A 176 7.67 16.74 0.31
N ARG A 177 7.59 15.48 -0.13
CA ARG A 177 6.82 14.41 0.52
C ARG A 177 7.75 13.41 1.21
N PRO A 178 7.27 12.67 2.22
CA PRO A 178 7.92 11.45 2.65
C PRO A 178 8.10 10.49 1.48
N CYS A 179 9.32 10.01 1.28
CA CYS A 179 9.68 9.00 0.31
C CYS A 179 10.67 8.04 0.96
N LEU A 180 10.85 6.87 0.36
CA LEU A 180 11.96 6.01 0.73
C LEU A 180 13.19 6.45 -0.08
N ILE A 181 14.25 6.89 0.61
CA ILE A 181 15.43 7.47 -0.01
C ILE A 181 16.66 6.64 0.36
N ARG A 182 17.44 6.26 -0.64
CA ARG A 182 18.82 5.81 -0.48
C ARG A 182 19.75 6.93 -0.99
N PRO A 183 20.60 7.50 -0.12
CA PRO A 183 21.57 8.52 -0.53
C PRO A 183 22.51 7.99 -1.62
N ALA A 184 22.94 8.88 -2.51
CA ALA A 184 23.94 8.55 -3.52
C ALA A 184 25.26 8.11 -2.87
N GLU A 185 25.85 7.03 -3.36
CA GLU A 185 27.22 6.61 -3.00
C GLU A 185 28.28 7.40 -3.82
N GLN A 186 29.57 7.22 -3.53
CA GLN A 186 30.67 8.02 -4.12
C GLN A 186 30.67 8.06 -5.66
N ASP A 187 30.18 7.00 -6.31
CA ASP A 187 30.14 6.84 -7.76
C ASP A 187 28.75 7.12 -8.37
N GLU A 188 27.79 7.59 -7.56
CA GLU A 188 26.42 7.87 -7.99
C GLU A 188 26.16 9.38 -8.06
N ASP A 189 25.55 9.83 -9.15
CA ASP A 189 25.28 11.27 -9.35
C ASP A 189 24.10 11.78 -8.52
N LYS A 190 23.18 10.90 -8.07
CA LYS A 190 21.88 11.28 -7.50
C LYS A 190 21.36 10.26 -6.50
N ASP A 191 20.65 10.76 -5.48
CA ASP A 191 19.90 9.94 -4.54
C ASP A 191 18.84 9.10 -5.27
N HIS A 192 18.63 7.88 -4.79
CA HIS A 192 17.57 7.00 -5.23
C HIS A 192 16.31 7.31 -4.42
N ILE A 193 15.33 7.94 -5.06
CA ILE A 193 14.09 8.41 -4.43
C ILE A 193 12.92 7.58 -4.93
N LEU A 194 12.26 6.88 -4.01
CA LEU A 194 11.12 6.02 -4.30
C LEU A 194 9.86 6.59 -3.64
N ASP A 195 8.93 7.03 -4.49
CA ASP A 195 7.58 7.39 -4.07
C ASP A 195 6.64 6.21 -4.30
N PHE A 196 6.41 5.43 -3.25
CA PHE A 196 5.48 4.31 -3.26
C PHE A 196 4.02 4.78 -3.27
N ASP A 197 3.68 5.95 -2.69
CA ASP A 197 2.32 6.48 -2.73
C ASP A 197 1.91 6.71 -4.19
N PHE A 198 2.78 7.36 -4.96
CA PHE A 198 2.54 7.58 -6.39
C PHE A 198 2.36 6.27 -7.15
N ALA A 199 3.23 5.28 -6.91
CA ALA A 199 3.17 4.00 -7.61
C ALA A 199 1.87 3.25 -7.31
N VAL A 200 1.45 3.19 -6.05
CA VAL A 200 0.25 2.45 -5.62
C VAL A 200 -1.02 3.15 -6.06
N VAL A 201 -1.10 4.49 -5.95
CA VAL A 201 -2.26 5.26 -6.43
C VAL A 201 -2.48 5.03 -7.93
N ASP A 202 -1.41 5.04 -8.72
CA ASP A 202 -1.45 4.76 -10.15
C ASP A 202 -1.98 3.34 -10.44
N ILE A 203 -1.48 2.34 -9.70
CA ILE A 203 -1.94 0.94 -9.82
C ILE A 203 -3.43 0.82 -9.51
N LEU A 204 -3.91 1.41 -8.41
CA LEU A 204 -5.33 1.33 -8.04
C LEU A 204 -6.23 1.92 -9.15
N TYR A 205 -5.87 3.09 -9.68
CA TYR A 205 -6.65 3.73 -10.74
C TYR A 205 -6.60 2.99 -12.08
N ASP A 206 -5.45 2.43 -12.45
CA ASP A 206 -5.35 1.60 -13.66
C ASP A 206 -6.27 0.38 -13.56
N ARG A 207 -6.26 -0.31 -12.41
CA ARG A 207 -7.10 -1.50 -12.15
C ARG A 207 -8.59 -1.17 -12.25
N ILE A 208 -8.99 -0.01 -11.74
CA ILE A 208 -10.40 0.37 -11.64
C ILE A 208 -10.93 0.98 -12.92
N SER A 209 -10.10 1.72 -13.64
CA SER A 209 -10.48 2.29 -14.94
C SER A 209 -10.53 1.26 -16.07
N GLY A 210 -10.25 -0.02 -15.79
CA GLY A 210 -10.25 -1.10 -16.78
C GLY A 210 -9.14 -0.97 -17.82
N ARG A 211 -8.17 -0.08 -17.59
CA ARG A 211 -7.00 0.05 -18.46
C ARG A 211 -6.05 -1.12 -18.23
N PRO A 212 -5.28 -1.55 -19.25
CA PRO A 212 -4.19 -2.47 -19.01
C PRO A 212 -3.22 -1.81 -18.04
N ALA A 213 -3.15 -2.29 -16.79
CA ALA A 213 -2.22 -1.68 -15.85
C ALA A 213 -0.81 -1.87 -16.37
N LEU A 214 -0.10 -0.77 -16.55
CA LEU A 214 1.30 -0.79 -17.01
C LEU A 214 2.25 -1.17 -15.86
N ARG A 215 1.68 -1.32 -14.65
CA ARG A 215 2.36 -1.54 -13.39
C ARG A 215 1.62 -2.61 -12.58
N HIS A 216 2.39 -3.32 -11.77
CA HIS A 216 1.92 -4.30 -10.81
C HIS A 216 2.44 -3.92 -9.44
N TYR A 217 1.66 -4.22 -8.41
CA TYR A 217 2.13 -4.05 -7.04
C TYR A 217 3.42 -4.87 -6.82
N GLY A 218 4.40 -4.30 -6.11
CA GLY A 218 5.69 -4.96 -5.89
C GLY A 218 6.70 -4.84 -7.03
N LYS A 219 6.37 -4.21 -8.17
CA LYS A 219 7.31 -4.08 -9.31
C LYS A 219 8.57 -3.30 -8.91
N ILE A 220 8.43 -2.23 -8.11
CA ILE A 220 9.56 -1.43 -7.64
C ILE A 220 10.41 -2.28 -6.70
N LEU A 221 9.77 -2.90 -5.71
CA LEU A 221 10.43 -3.80 -4.76
C LEU A 221 11.21 -4.91 -5.47
N HIS A 222 10.57 -5.61 -6.40
CA HIS A 222 11.19 -6.70 -7.16
C HIS A 222 12.38 -6.22 -7.98
N ASN A 223 12.25 -5.10 -8.70
CA ASN A 223 13.37 -4.58 -9.51
C ASN A 223 14.59 -4.23 -8.65
N ILE A 224 14.37 -3.63 -7.49
CA ILE A 224 15.46 -3.23 -6.60
C ILE A 224 16.09 -4.45 -5.93
N ILE A 225 15.28 -5.39 -5.44
CA ILE A 225 15.81 -6.59 -4.78
C ILE A 225 16.56 -7.49 -5.77
N THR A 226 16.08 -7.60 -7.01
CA THR A 226 16.69 -8.50 -8.01
C THR A 226 17.88 -7.86 -8.73
N PHE A 227 17.82 -6.57 -9.04
CA PHE A 227 18.82 -5.90 -9.89
C PHE A 227 19.57 -4.77 -9.20
N GLY A 228 19.13 -4.32 -8.03
CA GLY A 228 19.76 -3.23 -7.28
C GLY A 228 21.03 -3.69 -6.57
N ARG A 229 22.09 -3.87 -7.34
CA ARG A 229 23.47 -3.88 -6.85
C ARG A 229 24.19 -2.65 -7.35
#